data_AF-A0A4S2QSN2-F1
#
_entry.id   AF-A0A4S2QSN2-F1
#
_cell.length_a   1.000
_cell.length_b   1.000
_cell.length_c   1.000
_cell.angle_alpha   90.00
_cell.angle_beta   90.00
_cell.angle_gamma   90.00
#
_symmetry.space_group_name_H-M   'P 1'
#
loop_
_entity.id
_entity.type
_entity.pdbx_description
1 polymer ?
#
loop_
_entity_poly.entity_id
_entity_poly.type
_entity_poly.pdbx_seq_one_letter_code
_entity_poly.pdbx_strand_id
1 'polypeptide(L)'
;MTNLPKVTIRDLAESGVHFGHKVSRWNAKMAPYIYGIHQQNHIHIIDLRKTLPLLEAAMKALYDVASQDGRILFVGTKFQALDIVASEAVRCGQYYVNDRWLGGMLTNWNTVSSSIKTLIQYEKISNDEDSILTKKELGDIEKKRKKLDKELGGIREMGAVPDILFIIDTNKEHIAVKEAKKLGIPVVGVLDTNSDPDGITYPIPGNDDSRKSIELYCKLVADSILAGIESSLTRSRVKDHELIQEKEEDIVQTKKKRIKVETEREIMVSK
;
A
#
# COMPACT_ATOMS: atom_id res chain seq x y z
N MET A 1 13.19 17.67 -4.92
CA MET A 1 11.75 17.88 -4.70
C MET A 1 11.06 16.55 -4.92
N THR A 2 10.21 16.11 -4.00
CA THR A 2 9.40 14.89 -4.15
C THR A 2 8.45 15.06 -5.34
N ASN A 3 8.57 14.22 -6.35
CA ASN A 3 7.71 14.26 -7.54
C ASN A 3 6.35 13.61 -7.22
N LEU A 4 5.52 14.30 -6.44
CA LEU A 4 4.18 13.83 -6.11
C LEU A 4 3.18 14.28 -7.19
N PRO A 5 2.15 13.47 -7.48
CA PRO A 5 1.10 13.85 -8.40
C PRO A 5 0.40 15.12 -7.89
N LYS A 6 0.17 16.06 -8.81
CA LYS A 6 -0.56 17.30 -8.49
C LYS A 6 -2.04 17.04 -8.60
N VAL A 7 -2.78 17.46 -7.58
CA VAL A 7 -4.25 17.41 -7.54
C VAL A 7 -4.77 18.78 -7.13
N THR A 8 -5.83 19.25 -7.79
CA THR A 8 -6.46 20.52 -7.48
C THR A 8 -7.82 20.31 -6.80
N ILE A 9 -8.33 21.34 -6.12
CA ILE A 9 -9.70 21.33 -5.58
C ILE A 9 -10.73 21.07 -6.68
N ARG A 10 -10.46 21.54 -7.90
CA ARG A 10 -11.32 21.32 -9.06
C ARG A 10 -11.42 19.83 -9.40
N ASP A 11 -10.30 19.12 -9.43
CA ASP A 11 -10.28 17.68 -9.72
C ASP A 11 -11.06 16.89 -8.64
N LEU A 12 -10.89 17.25 -7.36
CA LEU A 12 -11.65 16.66 -6.26
C LEU A 12 -13.16 16.94 -6.39
N ALA A 13 -13.54 18.15 -6.79
CA ALA A 13 -14.93 18.52 -7.01
C ALA A 13 -15.56 17.74 -8.18
N GLU A 14 -14.87 17.66 -9.32
CA GLU A 14 -15.33 16.97 -10.53
C GLU A 14 -15.48 15.46 -10.33
N SER A 15 -14.65 14.84 -9.48
CA SER A 15 -14.77 13.43 -9.09
C SER A 15 -15.80 13.16 -7.99
N GLY A 16 -16.44 14.21 -7.44
CA GLY A 16 -17.50 14.09 -6.44
C GLY A 16 -17.01 13.75 -5.02
N VAL A 17 -15.76 14.08 -4.69
CA VAL A 17 -15.14 13.84 -3.36
C VAL A 17 -15.87 14.60 -2.24
N HIS A 18 -16.47 15.75 -2.55
CA HIS A 18 -17.11 16.64 -1.59
C HIS A 18 -18.49 16.16 -1.11
N PHE A 19 -19.09 15.16 -1.75
CA PHE A 19 -20.38 14.65 -1.32
C PHE A 19 -20.21 13.65 -0.18
N GLY A 20 -20.84 13.93 0.96
CA GLY A 20 -20.94 12.97 2.05
C GLY A 20 -22.30 12.29 2.13
N HIS A 21 -22.51 11.58 3.23
CA HIS A 21 -23.77 10.92 3.56
C HIS A 21 -24.90 11.87 4.01
N LYS A 22 -26.10 11.29 4.16
CA LYS A 22 -27.28 11.97 4.72
C LYS A 22 -27.03 12.49 6.14
N VAL A 23 -27.66 13.61 6.48
CA VAL A 23 -27.54 14.26 7.80
C VAL A 23 -27.85 13.35 8.98
N SER A 24 -28.71 12.34 8.81
CA SER A 24 -29.05 11.40 9.89
C SER A 24 -27.96 10.36 10.21
N ARG A 25 -26.95 10.21 9.35
CA ARG A 25 -25.92 9.16 9.49
C ARG A 25 -24.55 9.70 9.91
N TRP A 26 -24.41 11.00 10.08
CA TRP A 26 -23.12 11.62 10.32
C TRP A 26 -22.56 11.31 11.72
N ASN A 27 -21.24 11.35 11.82
CA ASN A 27 -20.51 11.26 13.07
C ASN A 27 -20.12 12.68 13.53
N ALA A 28 -20.44 13.02 14.78
CA ALA A 28 -20.14 14.34 15.34
C ALA A 28 -18.65 14.70 15.30
N LYS A 29 -17.75 13.71 15.36
CA LYS A 29 -16.29 13.93 15.25
C LYS A 29 -15.86 14.40 13.86
N MET A 30 -16.68 14.18 12.84
CA MET A 30 -16.42 14.68 11.49
C MET A 30 -16.84 16.15 11.31
N ALA A 31 -17.43 16.79 12.33
CA ALA A 31 -17.82 18.21 12.28
C ALA A 31 -16.71 19.15 11.76
N PRO A 32 -15.43 19.00 12.15
CA PRO A 32 -14.37 19.86 11.64
C PRO A 32 -14.15 19.71 10.13
N TYR A 33 -14.50 18.59 9.50
CA TYR A 33 -14.26 18.36 8.07
C TYR A 33 -15.48 18.66 7.19
N ILE A 34 -16.63 18.91 7.81
CA ILE A 34 -17.89 19.20 7.11
C ILE A 34 -18.00 20.71 6.86
N TYR A 35 -18.20 21.10 5.61
CA TYR A 35 -18.43 22.48 5.19
C TYR A 35 -19.88 22.92 5.47
N GLY A 36 -20.84 22.04 5.19
CA GLY A 36 -22.26 22.38 5.31
C GLY A 36 -23.19 21.25 4.88
N ILE A 37 -24.44 21.59 4.58
CA ILE A 37 -25.48 20.64 4.16
C ILE A 37 -26.08 21.13 2.84
N HIS A 38 -26.17 20.23 1.86
CA HIS A 38 -26.91 20.48 0.62
C HIS A 38 -28.42 20.39 0.89
N GLN A 39 -29.09 21.53 0.97
CA GLN A 39 -30.48 21.63 1.44
C GLN A 39 -31.49 20.78 0.65
N GLN A 40 -31.33 20.67 -0.68
CA GLN A 40 -32.29 19.93 -1.51
C GLN A 40 -32.20 18.41 -1.29
N ASN A 41 -30.97 17.90 -1.09
CA ASN A 41 -30.69 16.47 -1.04
C ASN A 41 -30.48 15.96 0.40
N HIS A 42 -30.40 16.88 1.37
CA HIS A 42 -30.14 16.59 2.78
C HIS A 42 -28.88 15.73 2.99
N ILE A 43 -27.82 16.03 2.23
CA ILE A 43 -26.50 15.40 2.34
C ILE A 43 -25.47 16.40 2.86
N HIS A 44 -24.48 15.92 3.59
CA HIS A 44 -23.37 16.74 4.02
C HIS A 44 -22.42 17.04 2.85
N ILE A 45 -21.81 18.22 2.89
CA ILE A 45 -20.75 18.64 1.98
C ILE A 45 -19.45 18.67 2.79
N ILE A 46 -18.44 17.94 2.33
CA ILE A 46 -17.10 17.88 2.91
C ILE A 46 -16.27 19.07 2.42
N ASP A 47 -15.49 19.68 3.31
CA ASP A 47 -14.65 20.83 3.00
C ASP A 47 -13.36 20.40 2.25
N LEU A 48 -13.37 20.57 0.93
CA LEU A 48 -12.23 20.23 0.06
C LEU A 48 -10.96 21.01 0.39
N ARG A 49 -11.07 22.19 1.03
CA ARG A 49 -9.89 22.96 1.46
C ARG A 49 -9.14 22.26 2.57
N LYS A 50 -9.82 21.38 3.33
CA LYS A 50 -9.22 20.51 4.34
C LYS A 50 -8.81 19.17 3.74
N THR A 51 -9.60 18.62 2.82
CA THR A 51 -9.27 17.38 2.12
C THR A 51 -7.94 17.47 1.37
N LEU A 52 -7.71 18.54 0.60
CA LEU A 52 -6.53 18.67 -0.24
C LEU A 52 -5.20 18.54 0.53
N PRO A 53 -4.90 19.37 1.56
CA PRO A 53 -3.63 19.25 2.29
C PRO A 53 -3.48 17.92 3.04
N LEU A 54 -4.59 17.32 3.50
CA LEU A 54 -4.57 16.02 4.16
C LEU A 54 -4.30 14.87 3.18
N LEU A 55 -4.85 14.94 1.97
CA LEU A 55 -4.55 14.02 0.87
C LEU A 55 -3.09 14.13 0.46
N GLU A 56 -2.53 15.33 0.34
CA GLU A 56 -1.11 15.53 0.06
C GLU A 56 -0.21 14.94 1.15
N ALA A 57 -0.57 15.12 2.43
CA ALA A 57 0.15 14.50 3.54
C ALA A 57 0.10 12.96 3.50
N ALA A 58 -1.07 12.40 3.18
CA ALA A 58 -1.24 10.96 2.99
C ALA A 58 -0.41 10.41 1.82
N MET A 59 -0.46 11.08 0.66
CA MET A 59 0.34 10.72 -0.52
C MET A 59 1.84 10.75 -0.21
N LYS A 60 2.29 11.77 0.54
CA LYS A 60 3.67 11.87 0.99
C LYS A 60 4.07 10.71 1.92
N ALA A 61 3.23 10.36 2.88
CA ALA A 61 3.51 9.23 3.78
C ALA A 61 3.65 7.91 3.00
N LEU A 62 2.77 7.67 2.03
CA LEU A 62 2.83 6.48 1.16
C LEU A 62 4.07 6.48 0.27
N TYR A 63 4.43 7.65 -0.30
CA TYR A 63 5.67 7.83 -1.04
C TYR A 63 6.91 7.53 -0.18
N ASP A 64 6.93 8.01 1.07
CA ASP A 64 8.07 7.83 1.97
C ASP A 64 8.25 6.35 2.35
N VAL A 65 7.15 5.62 2.59
CA VAL A 65 7.17 4.16 2.85
C VAL A 65 7.64 3.41 1.60
N ALA A 66 7.10 3.73 0.42
CA ALA A 66 7.50 3.10 -0.84
C ALA A 66 8.97 3.36 -1.18
N SER A 67 9.49 4.55 -0.87
CA SER A 67 10.89 4.93 -1.07
C SER A 67 11.88 4.20 -0.16
N GLN A 68 11.37 3.50 0.85
CA GLN A 68 12.14 2.69 1.80
C GLN A 68 11.90 1.19 1.57
N ASP A 69 11.34 0.82 0.41
CA ASP A 69 10.95 -0.55 0.06
C ASP A 69 9.95 -1.17 1.06
N GLY A 70 9.17 -0.31 1.72
CA GLY A 70 8.10 -0.72 2.63
C GLY A 70 6.89 -1.28 1.89
N ARG A 71 6.14 -2.12 2.60
CA ARG A 71 4.95 -2.81 2.08
C ARG A 71 3.70 -1.99 2.36
N ILE A 72 2.93 -1.76 1.31
CA ILE A 72 1.69 -1.00 1.38
C ILE A 72 0.54 -1.96 1.06
N LEU A 73 -0.48 -1.97 1.92
CA LEU A 73 -1.66 -2.80 1.71
C LEU A 73 -2.88 -1.91 1.45
N PHE A 74 -3.45 -2.06 0.25
CA PHE A 74 -4.70 -1.43 -0.11
C PHE A 74 -5.87 -2.26 0.41
N VAL A 75 -6.87 -1.63 1.00
CA VAL A 75 -8.05 -2.31 1.55
C VAL A 75 -9.31 -1.60 1.10
N GLY A 76 -10.21 -2.36 0.48
CA GLY A 76 -11.53 -1.87 0.10
C GLY A 76 -12.44 -3.00 -0.35
N THR A 77 -13.36 -3.40 0.51
CA THR A 77 -14.31 -4.52 0.36
C THR A 77 -15.66 -4.10 -0.18
N LYS A 78 -15.84 -2.79 -0.39
CA LYS A 78 -17.05 -2.20 -0.93
C LYS A 78 -17.17 -2.53 -2.42
N PHE A 79 -18.39 -2.80 -2.89
CA PHE A 79 -18.63 -3.20 -4.29
C PHE A 79 -18.03 -2.19 -5.31
N GLN A 80 -18.12 -0.90 -5.02
CA GLN A 80 -17.59 0.16 -5.87
C GLN A 80 -16.05 0.20 -5.91
N ALA A 81 -15.39 -0.34 -4.88
CA ALA A 81 -13.94 -0.31 -4.71
C ALA A 81 -13.25 -1.60 -5.16
N LEU A 82 -13.96 -2.74 -5.27
CA LEU A 82 -13.38 -4.08 -5.48
C LEU A 82 -12.32 -4.13 -6.58
N ASP A 83 -12.72 -3.72 -7.79
CA ASP A 83 -11.87 -3.82 -8.98
C ASP A 83 -10.77 -2.76 -8.95
N ILE A 84 -11.10 -1.55 -8.49
CA ILE A 84 -10.21 -0.38 -8.51
C ILE A 84 -9.03 -0.60 -7.56
N VAL A 85 -9.33 -1.07 -6.34
CA VAL A 85 -8.31 -1.37 -5.33
C VAL A 85 -7.36 -2.45 -5.84
N ALA A 86 -7.89 -3.51 -6.43
CA ALA A 86 -7.07 -4.57 -7.00
C ALA A 86 -6.23 -4.08 -8.18
N SER A 87 -6.83 -3.37 -9.14
CA SER A 87 -6.13 -2.91 -10.35
C SER A 87 -5.00 -1.94 -10.04
N GLU A 88 -5.24 -0.97 -9.15
CA GLU A 88 -4.25 0.05 -8.80
C GLU A 88 -3.14 -0.50 -7.90
N ALA A 89 -3.44 -1.41 -6.98
CA ALA A 89 -2.43 -2.09 -6.18
C ALA A 89 -1.51 -2.95 -7.06
N VAL A 90 -2.07 -3.74 -7.99
CA VAL A 90 -1.28 -4.52 -8.95
C VAL A 90 -0.46 -3.61 -9.85
N ARG A 91 -1.01 -2.47 -10.31
CA ARG A 91 -0.29 -1.51 -11.14
C ARG A 91 0.95 -0.94 -10.46
N CYS A 92 0.88 -0.66 -9.15
CA CYS A 92 2.02 -0.17 -8.39
C CYS A 92 2.89 -1.27 -7.75
N GLY A 93 2.59 -2.55 -7.99
CA GLY A 93 3.34 -3.68 -7.45
C GLY A 93 3.17 -3.88 -5.95
N GLN A 94 2.06 -3.40 -5.39
CA GLN A 94 1.73 -3.51 -3.97
C GLN A 94 0.55 -4.46 -3.74
N TYR A 95 0.24 -4.70 -2.47
CA TYR A 95 -0.72 -5.72 -2.05
C TYR A 95 -2.12 -5.15 -1.88
N TYR A 96 -3.13 -6.01 -1.94
CA TYR A 96 -4.52 -5.60 -1.73
C TYR A 96 -5.38 -6.64 -1.00
N VAL A 97 -6.44 -6.16 -0.35
CA VAL A 97 -7.58 -6.94 0.10
C VAL A 97 -8.84 -6.26 -0.42
N ASN A 98 -9.48 -6.88 -1.41
CA ASN A 98 -10.67 -6.34 -2.03
C ASN A 98 -11.94 -7.16 -1.75
N ASP A 99 -11.89 -8.40 -1.29
CA ASP A 99 -13.13 -9.15 -1.01
C ASP A 99 -13.59 -9.02 0.44
N ARG A 100 -13.01 -9.80 1.36
CA ARG A 100 -13.41 -9.80 2.77
C ARG A 100 -12.19 -9.73 3.66
N TRP A 101 -12.20 -8.79 4.60
CA TRP A 101 -11.25 -8.78 5.71
C TRP A 101 -11.57 -9.91 6.69
N LEU A 102 -10.66 -10.87 6.82
CA LEU A 102 -10.73 -11.92 7.84
C LEU A 102 -10.15 -11.37 9.15
N GLY A 103 -10.89 -11.53 10.24
CA GLY A 103 -10.40 -11.13 11.56
C GLY A 103 -9.13 -11.89 11.91
N GLY A 104 -8.09 -11.16 12.33
CA GLY A 104 -6.76 -11.70 12.60
C GLY A 104 -5.80 -11.65 11.41
N MET A 105 -6.18 -11.00 10.30
CA MET A 105 -5.32 -10.87 9.11
C MET A 105 -3.95 -10.27 9.43
N LEU A 106 -3.88 -9.30 10.34
CA LEU A 106 -2.61 -8.69 10.75
C LEU A 106 -2.13 -9.26 12.07
N THR A 107 -3.02 -9.36 13.05
CA THR A 107 -2.65 -9.76 14.43
C THR A 107 -2.28 -11.24 14.56
N ASN A 108 -2.72 -12.09 13.63
CA ASN A 108 -2.41 -13.51 13.57
C ASN A 108 -1.79 -13.91 12.22
N TRP A 109 -0.76 -13.17 11.82
CA TRP A 109 -0.08 -13.34 10.54
C TRP A 109 0.42 -14.77 10.28
N ASN A 110 0.89 -15.48 11.31
CA ASN A 110 1.40 -16.86 11.16
C ASN A 110 0.32 -17.82 10.64
N THR A 111 -0.93 -17.68 11.11
CA THR A 111 -2.05 -18.48 10.61
C THR A 111 -2.41 -18.08 9.19
N VAL A 112 -2.46 -16.78 8.89
CA VAL A 112 -2.76 -16.26 7.54
C VAL A 112 -1.72 -16.75 6.53
N SER A 113 -0.43 -16.65 6.87
CA SER A 113 0.68 -17.17 6.08
C SER A 113 0.56 -18.69 5.85
N SER A 114 0.08 -19.43 6.85
CA SER A 114 -0.19 -20.87 6.70
C SER A 114 -1.33 -21.12 5.71
N SER A 115 -2.41 -20.33 5.75
CA SER A 115 -3.50 -20.41 4.78
C SER A 115 -3.05 -20.05 3.35
N ILE A 116 -2.14 -19.09 3.18
CA ILE A 116 -1.52 -18.76 1.89
C ILE A 116 -0.70 -19.95 1.37
N LYS A 117 0.07 -20.62 2.23
CA LYS A 117 0.80 -21.84 1.84
C LYS A 117 -0.16 -22.94 1.40
N THR A 118 -1.30 -23.10 2.08
CA THR A 118 -2.35 -24.04 1.67
C THR A 118 -2.95 -23.67 0.31
N LEU A 119 -3.19 -22.38 0.03
CA LEU A 119 -3.63 -21.92 -1.29
C LEU A 119 -2.65 -22.34 -2.39
N ILE A 120 -1.35 -22.10 -2.19
CA ILE A 120 -0.30 -22.50 -3.13
C ILE A 120 -0.25 -24.03 -3.32
N GLN A 121 -0.49 -24.81 -2.26
CA GLN A 121 -0.58 -26.27 -2.37
C GLN A 121 -1.80 -26.71 -3.19
N TYR A 122 -2.97 -26.09 -2.98
CA TYR A 122 -4.17 -26.40 -3.77
C TYR A 122 -4.00 -26.05 -5.25
N GLU A 123 -3.30 -24.98 -5.58
CA GLU A 123 -2.95 -24.67 -6.97
C GLU A 123 -2.04 -25.72 -7.60
N LYS A 124 -1.02 -26.20 -6.87
CA LYS A 124 -0.13 -27.26 -7.36
C LYS A 124 -0.90 -28.54 -7.64
N ILE A 125 -1.79 -28.94 -6.74
CA ILE A 125 -2.63 -30.14 -6.91
C ILE A 125 -3.61 -29.96 -8.07
N SER A 126 -4.18 -28.77 -8.24
CA SER A 126 -5.13 -28.50 -9.32
C SER A 126 -4.48 -28.48 -10.70
N ASN A 127 -3.19 -28.20 -10.78
CA ASN A 127 -2.40 -28.19 -12.02
C ASN A 127 -1.70 -29.53 -12.29
N ASP A 128 -1.79 -30.49 -11.37
CA ASP A 128 -1.17 -31.81 -11.50
C ASP A 128 -2.10 -32.74 -12.30
N GLU A 129 -1.74 -33.00 -13.55
CA GLU A 129 -2.50 -33.87 -14.46
C GLU A 129 -2.42 -35.36 -14.07
N ASP A 130 -1.39 -35.76 -13.30
CA ASP A 130 -1.15 -37.14 -12.84
C ASP A 130 -1.71 -37.41 -11.43
N SER A 131 -2.56 -36.52 -10.93
CA SER A 131 -3.13 -36.62 -9.58
C SER A 131 -3.91 -37.94 -9.40
N ILE A 132 -3.56 -38.69 -8.35
CA ILE A 132 -4.22 -39.94 -7.91
C ILE A 132 -5.63 -39.68 -7.34
N LEU A 133 -6.02 -38.40 -7.15
CA LEU A 133 -7.29 -38.01 -6.56
C LEU A 133 -8.50 -38.26 -7.47
N THR A 134 -9.64 -38.53 -6.86
CA THR A 134 -10.90 -38.66 -7.58
C THR A 134 -11.41 -37.31 -8.08
N LYS A 135 -12.24 -37.31 -9.15
CA LYS A 135 -12.89 -36.10 -9.67
C LYS A 135 -13.66 -35.31 -8.60
N LYS A 136 -14.24 -36.00 -7.62
CA LYS A 136 -14.96 -35.37 -6.50
C LYS A 136 -14.01 -34.61 -5.59
N GLU A 137 -12.89 -35.23 -5.21
CA GLU A 137 -11.86 -34.61 -4.37
C GLU A 137 -11.21 -33.41 -5.06
N LEU A 138 -10.90 -33.52 -6.36
CA LEU A 138 -10.42 -32.40 -7.17
C LEU A 138 -11.43 -31.25 -7.20
N GLY A 139 -12.72 -31.55 -7.36
CA GLY A 139 -13.78 -30.53 -7.31
C GLY A 139 -13.90 -29.83 -5.96
N ASP A 140 -13.68 -30.54 -4.85
CA ASP A 140 -13.72 -29.95 -3.51
C ASP A 140 -12.46 -29.12 -3.20
N ILE A 141 -11.29 -29.55 -3.69
CA ILE A 141 -10.06 -28.75 -3.63
C ILE A 141 -10.22 -27.46 -4.43
N GLU A 142 -10.78 -27.52 -5.65
CA GLU A 142 -10.96 -26.34 -6.49
C GLU A 142 -11.90 -25.32 -5.85
N LYS A 143 -12.98 -25.77 -5.19
CA LYS A 143 -13.86 -24.86 -4.42
C LYS A 143 -13.11 -24.17 -3.28
N LYS A 144 -12.28 -24.92 -2.54
CA LYS A 144 -11.47 -24.36 -1.45
C LYS A 144 -10.42 -23.38 -1.98
N ARG A 145 -9.76 -23.72 -3.09
CA ARG A 145 -8.79 -22.87 -3.79
C ARG A 145 -9.42 -21.55 -4.20
N LYS A 146 -10.53 -21.57 -4.95
CA LYS A 146 -11.24 -20.35 -5.38
C LYS A 146 -11.66 -19.46 -4.21
N LYS A 147 -12.11 -20.06 -3.11
CA LYS A 147 -12.46 -19.30 -1.91
C LYS A 147 -11.24 -18.62 -1.29
N LEU A 148 -10.15 -19.36 -1.09
CA LEU A 148 -8.92 -18.82 -0.52
C LEU A 148 -8.27 -17.77 -1.43
N ASP A 149 -8.30 -17.98 -2.75
CA ASP A 149 -7.76 -17.05 -3.75
C ASP A 149 -8.52 -15.71 -3.71
N LYS A 150 -9.85 -15.76 -3.59
CA LYS A 150 -10.68 -14.56 -3.45
C LYS A 150 -10.38 -13.77 -2.16
N GLU A 151 -10.10 -14.48 -1.06
CA GLU A 151 -9.87 -13.86 0.26
C GLU A 151 -8.40 -13.42 0.47
N LEU A 152 -7.43 -14.14 -0.09
CA LEU A 152 -6.00 -14.00 0.22
C LEU A 152 -5.12 -13.74 -1.01
N GLY A 153 -5.67 -13.79 -2.23
CA GLY A 153 -4.88 -13.68 -3.47
C GLY A 153 -4.07 -12.39 -3.56
N GLY A 154 -4.65 -11.25 -3.12
CA GLY A 154 -3.96 -9.95 -3.13
C GLY A 154 -2.85 -9.79 -2.09
N ILE A 155 -2.74 -10.70 -1.12
CA ILE A 155 -1.65 -10.75 -0.12
C ILE A 155 -0.78 -12.00 -0.23
N ARG A 156 -0.97 -12.78 -1.30
CA ARG A 156 -0.26 -14.05 -1.54
C ARG A 156 1.26 -13.89 -1.51
N GLU A 157 1.76 -12.86 -2.18
CA GLU A 157 3.19 -12.58 -2.32
C GLU A 157 3.73 -11.71 -1.17
N MET A 158 2.91 -11.47 -0.13
CA MET A 158 3.29 -10.65 1.01
C MET A 158 4.08 -11.50 2.02
N GLY A 159 5.34 -11.13 2.28
CA GLY A 159 6.22 -11.89 3.16
C GLY A 159 5.99 -11.66 4.67
N ALA A 160 5.52 -10.47 5.03
CA ALA A 160 5.24 -10.09 6.42
C ALA A 160 4.10 -9.07 6.45
N VAL A 161 3.69 -8.65 7.65
CA VAL A 161 2.69 -7.58 7.81
C VAL A 161 3.11 -6.29 7.08
N PRO A 162 2.15 -5.49 6.58
CA PRO A 162 2.43 -4.23 5.90
C PRO A 162 2.95 -3.16 6.86
N ASP A 163 3.71 -2.22 6.30
CA ASP A 163 4.24 -1.07 7.03
C ASP A 163 3.23 0.09 7.10
N ILE A 164 2.27 0.12 6.18
CA ILE A 164 1.17 1.11 6.17
C ILE A 164 -0.06 0.54 5.45
N LEU A 165 -1.25 0.92 5.91
CA LEU A 165 -2.52 0.60 5.25
C LEU A 165 -3.09 1.80 4.51
N PHE A 166 -3.65 1.55 3.33
CA PHE A 166 -4.53 2.49 2.63
C PHE A 166 -5.95 1.91 2.57
N ILE A 167 -6.89 2.53 3.27
CA ILE A 167 -8.25 1.99 3.48
C ILE A 167 -9.29 2.91 2.85
N ILE A 168 -10.16 2.32 2.03
CA ILE A 168 -11.41 2.94 1.56
C ILE A 168 -12.54 2.50 2.50
N ASP A 169 -13.30 3.46 3.03
CA ASP A 169 -14.43 3.23 3.97
C ASP A 169 -14.00 2.61 5.31
N THR A 170 -13.55 3.43 6.26
CA THR A 170 -13.08 2.93 7.57
C THR A 170 -14.18 2.30 8.43
N ASN A 171 -15.45 2.58 8.14
CA ASN A 171 -16.57 2.01 8.88
C ASN A 171 -16.80 0.56 8.49
N LYS A 172 -16.78 0.29 7.17
CA LYS A 172 -16.87 -1.05 6.64
C LYS A 172 -15.63 -1.89 7.02
N GLU A 173 -14.45 -1.25 7.07
CA GLU A 173 -13.15 -1.87 7.33
C GLU A 173 -12.68 -1.71 8.79
N HIS A 174 -13.61 -1.48 9.72
CA HIS A 174 -13.28 -1.19 11.14
C HIS A 174 -12.44 -2.28 11.83
N ILE A 175 -12.52 -3.54 11.39
CA ILE A 175 -11.68 -4.63 11.92
C ILE A 175 -10.21 -4.41 11.52
N ALA A 176 -9.96 -4.05 10.26
CA ALA A 176 -8.62 -3.73 9.76
C ALA A 176 -8.01 -2.56 10.54
N VAL A 177 -8.79 -1.49 10.74
CA VAL A 177 -8.38 -0.32 11.53
C VAL A 177 -8.02 -0.70 12.97
N LYS A 178 -8.83 -1.53 13.63
CA LYS A 178 -8.58 -1.99 15.00
C LYS A 178 -7.31 -2.84 15.10
N GLU A 179 -7.10 -3.76 14.16
CA GLU A 179 -5.91 -4.60 14.11
C GLU A 179 -4.64 -3.78 13.85
N ALA A 180 -4.69 -2.85 12.88
CA ALA A 180 -3.59 -1.95 12.58
C ALA A 180 -3.19 -1.10 13.79
N LYS A 181 -4.18 -0.50 14.47
CA LYS A 181 -3.98 0.26 15.70
C LYS A 181 -3.34 -0.57 16.80
N LYS A 182 -3.75 -1.84 16.96
CA LYS A 182 -3.16 -2.75 17.96
C LYS A 182 -1.69 -3.05 17.70
N LEU A 183 -1.30 -3.15 16.43
CA LEU A 183 0.08 -3.41 16.02
C LEU A 183 0.92 -2.15 15.82
N GLY A 184 0.32 -0.96 15.94
CA GLY A 184 1.00 0.32 15.69
C GLY A 184 1.26 0.58 14.20
N ILE A 185 0.56 -0.10 13.29
CA ILE A 185 0.66 0.12 11.85
C ILE A 185 -0.12 1.39 11.50
N PRO A 186 0.51 2.39 10.85
CA PRO A 186 -0.17 3.61 10.45
C PRO A 186 -1.26 3.34 9.40
N VAL A 187 -2.35 4.10 9.49
CA VAL A 187 -3.50 3.98 8.59
C VAL A 187 -3.73 5.28 7.85
N VAL A 188 -3.72 5.20 6.53
CA VAL A 188 -4.28 6.20 5.62
C VAL A 188 -5.71 5.78 5.32
N GLY A 189 -6.69 6.61 5.68
CA GLY A 189 -8.10 6.24 5.58
C GLY A 189 -8.94 7.31 4.90
N VAL A 190 -9.75 6.92 3.91
CA VAL A 190 -10.80 7.79 3.35
C VAL A 190 -11.97 7.82 4.33
N LEU A 191 -12.32 9.02 4.78
CA LEU A 191 -13.34 9.26 5.79
C LEU A 191 -14.51 10.05 5.19
N ASP A 192 -15.62 9.37 4.98
CA ASP A 192 -16.90 10.05 4.78
C ASP A 192 -17.41 10.59 6.15
N THR A 193 -18.44 11.41 6.09
CA THR A 193 -19.12 12.10 7.17
C THR A 193 -19.68 11.20 8.27
N ASN A 194 -19.89 9.90 8.02
CA ASN A 194 -20.28 8.91 9.03
C ASN A 194 -19.08 8.20 9.70
N SER A 195 -17.85 8.42 9.22
CA SER A 195 -16.66 7.76 9.74
C SER A 195 -16.21 8.32 11.09
N ASP A 196 -15.54 7.48 11.89
CA ASP A 196 -14.81 7.94 13.08
C ASP A 196 -13.34 8.20 12.69
N PRO A 197 -12.82 9.44 12.83
CA PRO A 197 -11.42 9.74 12.54
C PRO A 197 -10.43 9.13 13.55
N ASP A 198 -10.90 8.60 14.69
CA ASP A 198 -10.02 8.05 15.71
C ASP A 198 -9.27 6.80 15.25
N GLY A 199 -7.96 6.79 15.46
CA GLY A 199 -7.11 5.66 15.07
C GLY A 199 -6.67 5.70 13.61
N ILE A 200 -7.00 6.76 12.88
CA ILE A 200 -6.51 7.00 11.52
C ILE A 200 -5.34 7.98 11.59
N THR A 201 -4.17 7.54 11.13
CA THR A 201 -2.92 8.33 11.18
C THR A 201 -2.94 9.47 10.15
N TYR A 202 -3.42 9.17 8.94
CA TYR A 202 -3.53 10.12 7.84
C TYR A 202 -4.97 10.12 7.32
N PRO A 203 -5.87 10.92 7.93
CA PRO A 203 -7.27 10.98 7.54
C PRO A 203 -7.43 11.75 6.22
N ILE A 204 -8.20 11.20 5.27
CA ILE A 204 -8.57 11.87 4.02
C ILE A 204 -10.09 12.09 4.03
N PRO A 205 -10.59 13.27 4.43
CA PRO A 205 -12.02 13.53 4.42
C PRO A 205 -12.55 13.54 2.98
N GLY A 206 -13.48 12.66 2.65
CA GLY A 206 -13.99 12.55 1.29
C GLY A 206 -14.98 11.41 1.09
N ASN A 207 -15.67 11.45 -0.04
CA ASN A 207 -16.66 10.46 -0.47
C ASN A 207 -16.03 9.08 -0.72
N ASP A 208 -16.53 8.04 -0.05
CA ASP A 208 -16.11 6.64 -0.23
C ASP A 208 -17.17 5.76 -0.94
N ASP A 209 -18.30 6.34 -1.39
CA ASP A 209 -19.38 5.65 -2.10
C ASP A 209 -19.27 5.80 -3.62
N SER A 210 -18.72 6.93 -4.10
CA SER A 210 -18.61 7.21 -5.52
C SER A 210 -17.46 6.45 -6.16
N ARG A 211 -17.75 5.71 -7.24
CA ARG A 211 -16.71 5.02 -8.02
C ARG A 211 -15.65 5.99 -8.54
N LYS A 212 -16.05 7.20 -8.96
CA LYS A 212 -15.12 8.24 -9.47
C LYS A 212 -14.21 8.79 -8.39
N SER A 213 -14.69 8.97 -7.16
CA SER A 213 -13.85 9.46 -6.06
C SER A 213 -12.86 8.37 -5.64
N ILE A 214 -13.31 7.11 -5.52
CA ILE A 214 -12.45 5.97 -5.21
C ILE A 214 -11.35 5.81 -6.26
N GLU A 215 -11.70 5.89 -7.55
CA GLU A 215 -10.74 5.84 -8.66
C GLU A 215 -9.69 6.95 -8.55
N LEU A 216 -10.11 8.18 -8.25
CA LEU A 216 -9.20 9.30 -8.06
C LEU A 216 -8.21 9.04 -6.91
N TYR A 217 -8.68 8.60 -5.73
CA TYR A 217 -7.77 8.34 -4.61
C TYR A 217 -6.80 7.21 -4.92
N CYS A 218 -7.29 6.07 -5.41
CA CYS A 218 -6.46 4.91 -5.70
C CYS A 218 -5.41 5.23 -6.75
N LYS A 219 -5.77 5.99 -7.79
CA LYS A 219 -4.83 6.43 -8.83
C LYS A 219 -3.75 7.35 -8.27
N LEU A 220 -4.13 8.39 -7.52
CA LEU A 220 -3.18 9.33 -6.92
C LEU A 220 -2.23 8.63 -5.94
N VAL A 221 -2.76 7.71 -5.13
CA VAL A 221 -1.98 6.90 -4.20
C VAL A 221 -1.01 5.99 -4.97
N ALA A 222 -1.49 5.25 -5.96
CA ALA A 222 -0.64 4.36 -6.76
C ALA A 222 0.46 5.13 -7.52
N ASP A 223 0.14 6.31 -8.08
CA ASP A 223 1.14 7.18 -8.74
C ASP A 223 2.18 7.70 -7.73
N SER A 224 1.77 8.04 -6.51
CA SER A 224 2.69 8.46 -5.44
C SER A 224 3.61 7.31 -5.00
N ILE A 225 3.08 6.10 -4.92
CA ILE A 225 3.85 4.89 -4.58
C ILE A 225 4.87 4.58 -5.68
N LEU A 226 4.46 4.62 -6.96
CA LEU A 226 5.34 4.41 -8.09
C LEU A 226 6.50 5.41 -8.10
N ALA A 227 6.22 6.69 -7.85
CA ALA A 227 7.26 7.71 -7.72
C ALA A 227 8.22 7.43 -6.55
N GLY A 228 7.72 6.84 -5.45
CA GLY A 228 8.53 6.40 -4.31
C GLY A 228 9.45 5.23 -4.68
N ILE A 229 8.91 4.22 -5.36
CA ILE A 229 9.67 3.05 -5.83
C ILE A 229 10.78 3.50 -6.81
N GLU A 230 10.46 4.39 -7.76
CA GLU A 230 11.45 4.94 -8.71
C GLU A 230 12.59 5.69 -7.99
N SER A 231 12.24 6.44 -6.93
CA SER A 231 13.21 7.12 -6.06
C SER A 231 14.12 6.13 -5.31
N SER A 232 13.55 5.05 -4.78
CA SER A 232 14.32 3.97 -4.14
C SER A 232 15.33 3.33 -5.11
N LEU A 233 14.86 2.93 -6.30
CA LEU A 233 15.71 2.33 -7.34
C LEU A 233 16.85 3.24 -7.78
N THR A 234 16.57 4.54 -7.94
CA THR A 234 17.59 5.54 -8.29
C THR A 234 18.64 5.65 -7.19
N ARG A 235 18.21 5.70 -5.92
CA ARG A 235 19.11 5.78 -4.77
C ARG A 235 19.99 4.54 -4.64
N SER A 236 19.45 3.35 -4.87
CA SER A 236 20.21 2.09 -4.85
C SER A 236 21.26 2.05 -5.96
N ARG A 237 20.92 2.47 -7.19
CA ARG A 237 21.89 2.56 -8.29
C ARG A 237 23.04 3.53 -8.01
N VAL A 238 22.75 4.67 -7.39
CA VAL A 238 23.79 5.65 -7.00
C VAL A 238 24.71 5.05 -5.94
N LYS A 239 24.16 4.41 -4.91
CA LYS A 239 24.96 3.71 -3.88
C LYS A 239 25.84 2.62 -4.47
N ASP A 240 25.30 1.81 -5.38
CA ASP A 240 26.08 0.76 -6.04
C ASP A 240 27.25 1.35 -6.84
N HIS A 241 27.04 2.49 -7.51
CA HIS A 241 28.10 3.18 -8.24
C HIS A 241 29.16 3.80 -7.32
N GLU A 242 28.75 4.41 -6.20
CA GLU A 242 29.66 4.94 -5.16
C GLU A 242 30.52 3.81 -4.56
N LEU A 243 29.91 2.67 -4.24
CA LEU A 243 30.62 1.48 -3.72
C LEU A 243 31.62 0.90 -4.72
N ILE A 244 31.32 0.97 -6.03
CA ILE A 244 32.26 0.54 -7.08
C ILE A 244 33.45 1.51 -7.13
N GLN A 245 33.20 2.82 -7.08
CA GLN A 245 34.25 3.84 -7.09
C GLN A 245 35.18 3.74 -5.86
N GLU A 246 34.62 3.58 -4.66
CA GLU A 246 35.40 3.38 -3.44
C GLU A 246 36.30 2.14 -3.53
N LYS A 247 35.77 1.02 -4.05
CA LYS A 247 36.58 -0.20 -4.28
C LYS A 247 37.69 0.01 -5.32
N GLU A 248 37.43 0.74 -6.40
CA GLU A 248 38.45 1.05 -7.40
C GLU A 248 39.56 1.94 -6.82
N GLU A 249 39.20 2.95 -6.03
CA GLU A 249 40.16 3.83 -5.35
C GLU A 249 41.03 3.05 -4.34
N ASP A 250 40.43 2.15 -3.55
CA ASP A 250 41.14 1.28 -2.62
C ASP A 250 42.10 0.32 -3.34
N ILE A 251 41.71 -0.25 -4.49
CA ILE A 251 42.58 -1.09 -5.31
C ILE A 251 43.78 -0.29 -5.84
N VAL A 252 43.55 0.94 -6.30
CA VAL A 252 44.61 1.83 -6.81
C VAL A 252 45.57 2.23 -5.67
N GLN A 253 45.06 2.58 -4.49
CA GLN A 253 45.90 2.90 -3.33
C GLN A 253 46.73 1.70 -2.86
N THR A 254 46.13 0.51 -2.84
CA THR A 254 46.81 -0.74 -2.47
C THR A 254 47.93 -1.08 -3.45
N LYS A 255 47.69 -0.94 -4.77
CA LYS A 255 48.74 -1.10 -5.79
C LYS A 255 49.86 -0.08 -5.64
N LYS A 256 49.56 1.20 -5.41
CA LYS A 256 50.58 2.24 -5.18
C LYS A 256 51.44 1.96 -3.95
N LYS A 257 50.84 1.52 -2.83
CA LYS A 257 51.59 1.10 -1.64
C LYS A 257 52.51 -0.09 -1.93
N ARG A 258 52.03 -1.09 -2.66
CA ARG A 258 52.80 -2.29 -3.01
C ARG A 258 54.00 -1.98 -3.90
N ILE A 259 53.80 -1.15 -4.94
CA ILE A 259 54.88 -0.69 -5.83
C ILE A 259 55.94 0.07 -5.04
N LYS A 260 55.53 0.98 -4.13
CA LYS A 260 56.47 1.75 -3.31
C LYS A 260 57.34 0.86 -2.42
N VAL A 261 56.76 -0.17 -1.81
CA VAL A 261 57.47 -1.15 -0.97
C VAL A 261 58.45 -1.99 -1.80
N GLU A 262 58.10 -2.38 -3.03
CA GLU A 262 59.00 -3.10 -3.94
C GLU A 262 60.17 -2.22 -4.39
N THR A 263 59.92 -0.97 -4.76
CA THR A 263 60.99 -0.03 -5.16
C THR A 263 61.94 0.25 -3.99
N GLU A 264 61.43 0.43 -2.77
CA GLU A 264 62.27 0.62 -1.58
C GLU A 264 63.14 -0.61 -1.28
N ARG A 265 62.64 -1.84 -1.52
CA ARG A 265 63.41 -3.07 -1.37
C ARG A 265 64.51 -3.22 -2.41
N GLU A 266 64.24 -2.91 -3.68
CA GLU A 266 65.23 -2.99 -4.77
C GLU A 266 66.40 -2.02 -4.55
N ILE A 267 66.11 -0.80 -4.05
CA ILE A 267 67.14 0.19 -3.71
C ILE A 267 68.02 -0.31 -2.55
N MET A 268 67.48 -1.12 -1.63
CA MET A 268 68.20 -1.62 -0.47
C MET A 268 69.12 -2.82 -0.78
N VAL A 269 68.77 -3.62 -1.79
CA VAL A 269 69.58 -4.78 -2.24
C VAL A 269 70.70 -4.37 -3.21
N SER A 270 70.60 -3.17 -3.80
CA SER A 270 71.59 -2.63 -4.75
C SER A 270 72.70 -1.77 -4.10
N LYS A 271 72.74 -1.70 -2.76
CA LYS A 271 73.78 -1.05 -1.96
C LYS A 271 74.53 -2.09 -1.14
#